data_AF-A0AA92V4B9-F1
#
_entry.id   AF-A0AA92V4B9-F1
#
_cell.length_a   1.000
_cell.length_b   1.000
_cell.length_c   1.000
_cell.angle_alpha   90.00
_cell.angle_beta   90.00
_cell.angle_gamma   90.00
#
_symmetry.space_group_name_H-M   'P 1'
#
loop_
_entity.id
_entity.type
_entity.pdbx_description
1 polymer ?
#
loop_
_entity_poly.entity_id
_entity_poly.type
_entity_poly.pdbx_seq_one_letter_code
_entity_poly.pdbx_strand_id
1 'polypeptide(L)'
;YTSMRALLGWLGARYEMHHNTLSNQYEVRAINTGEKLYLDWTEVDTRVSNSLFVKMELDNICTTQKKLDTVIRSNFSPEFNPMEEYLKSLPKWDRKTDYIAELAHRVTVMQTGGYRHTEEDFAYAFRKWLVNMVVCWVRPDVTNQSIMVFVGKGGIFKTTFFDHLLPPHLRKYFANDSTGDYKNKDFLQMCASKAIVCLDEFSCLRGKNLDSFKSNITKRNIS
;
A
#
# COMPACT_ATOMS: atom_id res chain seq x y z
N TYR A 1 17.18 -7.95 -35.78
CA TYR A 1 16.36 -7.40 -34.68
C TYR A 1 15.23 -8.36 -34.36
N THR A 2 15.11 -8.77 -33.11
CA THR A 2 14.08 -9.72 -32.67
C THR A 2 12.68 -9.11 -32.79
N SER A 3 11.70 -9.92 -33.16
CA SER A 3 10.30 -9.49 -33.26
C SER A 3 9.72 -9.18 -31.88
N MET A 4 8.74 -8.25 -31.82
CA MET A 4 8.02 -7.96 -30.57
C MET A 4 7.42 -9.22 -29.96
N ARG A 5 6.93 -10.14 -30.80
CA ARG A 5 6.34 -11.41 -30.37
C ARG A 5 7.35 -12.32 -29.66
N ALA A 6 8.59 -12.35 -30.12
CA ALA A 6 9.65 -13.13 -29.48
C ALA A 6 10.10 -12.51 -28.14
N LEU A 7 10.16 -11.17 -28.04
CA LEU A 7 10.39 -10.45 -26.79
C LEU A 7 9.30 -10.78 -25.74
N LEU A 8 8.03 -10.64 -26.11
CA LEU A 8 6.88 -10.96 -25.25
C LEU A 8 6.87 -12.43 -24.84
N GLY A 9 7.14 -13.35 -25.79
CA GLY A 9 7.20 -14.78 -25.51
C GLY A 9 8.32 -15.15 -24.54
N TRP A 10 9.50 -14.55 -24.69
CA TRP A 10 10.62 -14.79 -23.77
C TRP A 10 10.31 -14.29 -22.36
N LEU A 11 9.73 -13.10 -22.22
CA LEU A 11 9.36 -12.55 -20.92
C LEU A 11 8.25 -13.37 -20.27
N GLY A 12 7.15 -13.64 -20.98
CA GLY A 12 5.98 -14.34 -20.44
C GLY A 12 6.23 -15.82 -20.12
N ALA A 13 7.24 -16.44 -20.73
CA ALA A 13 7.66 -17.80 -20.38
C ALA A 13 8.48 -17.88 -19.08
N ARG A 14 8.96 -16.74 -18.55
CA ARG A 14 9.93 -16.69 -17.45
C ARG A 14 9.44 -15.88 -16.26
N TYR A 15 8.66 -14.83 -16.52
CA TYR A 15 8.26 -13.86 -15.51
C TYR A 15 6.78 -13.52 -15.60
N GLU A 16 6.16 -13.42 -14.43
CA GLU A 16 4.93 -12.69 -14.23
C GLU A 16 5.28 -11.23 -14.00
N MET A 17 4.50 -10.33 -14.58
CA MET A 17 4.65 -8.89 -14.41
C MET A 17 3.29 -8.27 -14.15
N HIS A 18 3.26 -7.21 -13.37
CA HIS A 18 2.08 -6.38 -13.21
C HIS A 18 2.45 -4.92 -12.97
N HIS A 19 1.49 -4.04 -13.16
CA HIS A 19 1.56 -2.64 -12.76
C HIS A 19 0.81 -2.48 -11.44
N ASN A 20 1.55 -2.33 -10.35
CA ASN A 20 0.98 -2.06 -9.03
C ASN A 20 0.41 -0.64 -9.03
N THR A 21 -0.91 -0.54 -9.05
CA THR A 21 -1.64 0.73 -9.18
C THR A 21 -1.60 1.58 -7.92
N LEU A 22 -1.32 0.98 -6.76
CA LEU A 22 -1.18 1.70 -5.50
C LEU A 22 0.19 2.41 -5.41
N SER A 23 1.29 1.70 -5.66
CA SER A 23 2.62 2.34 -5.65
C SER A 23 3.00 2.99 -6.97
N ASN A 24 2.21 2.77 -8.03
CA ASN A 24 2.50 3.16 -9.41
C ASN A 24 3.82 2.59 -9.94
N GLN A 25 4.17 1.38 -9.51
CA GLN A 25 5.42 0.70 -9.90
C GLN A 25 5.13 -0.58 -10.69
N TYR A 26 6.03 -0.94 -11.59
CA TYR A 26 5.97 -2.23 -12.26
C TYR A 26 6.73 -3.24 -11.40
N GLU A 27 6.16 -4.42 -11.19
CA GLU A 27 6.80 -5.48 -10.42
C GLU A 27 6.93 -6.74 -11.27
N VAL A 28 7.98 -7.51 -11.01
CA VAL A 28 8.29 -8.76 -11.70
C VAL A 28 8.48 -9.88 -10.69
N ARG A 29 8.04 -11.08 -11.05
CA ARG A 29 8.27 -12.32 -10.30
C ARG A 29 8.58 -13.45 -11.26
N ALA A 30 9.57 -14.28 -10.95
CA ALA A 30 9.90 -15.46 -11.73
C ALA A 30 8.80 -16.52 -11.61
N ILE A 31 8.43 -17.15 -12.73
CA ILE A 31 7.43 -18.24 -12.79
C ILE A 31 8.12 -19.61 -12.72
N ASN A 32 9.36 -19.70 -13.19
CA ASN A 32 10.05 -20.97 -13.37
C ASN A 32 11.01 -21.28 -12.22
N THR A 33 11.02 -22.54 -11.75
CA THR A 33 11.87 -23.06 -10.66
C THR A 33 13.37 -23.07 -10.99
N GLY A 34 13.76 -22.91 -12.25
CA GLY A 34 15.17 -22.75 -12.63
C GLY A 34 15.76 -21.37 -12.29
N GLU A 35 14.92 -20.40 -11.94
CA GLU A 35 15.30 -19.03 -11.70
C GLU A 35 15.73 -18.80 -10.25
N LYS A 36 16.85 -18.09 -10.04
CA LYS A 36 17.40 -17.81 -8.70
C LYS A 36 17.15 -16.39 -8.20
N LEU A 37 16.64 -15.53 -9.08
CA LEU A 37 16.38 -14.12 -8.80
C LEU A 37 14.88 -13.83 -9.00
N TYR A 38 14.38 -12.82 -8.30
CA TYR A 38 12.99 -12.35 -8.41
C TYR A 38 11.95 -13.43 -8.01
N LEU A 39 12.25 -14.22 -6.97
CA LEU A 39 11.36 -15.26 -6.45
C LEU A 39 10.06 -14.66 -5.86
N ASP A 40 10.17 -13.46 -5.30
CA ASP A 40 9.06 -12.65 -4.83
C ASP A 40 8.85 -11.44 -5.76
N TRP A 41 7.69 -10.81 -5.65
CA TRP A 41 7.36 -9.57 -6.36
C TRP A 41 8.41 -8.50 -6.08
N THR A 42 9.16 -8.14 -7.12
CA THR A 42 10.28 -7.21 -7.07
C THR A 42 9.99 -6.02 -7.98
N GLU A 43 10.16 -4.80 -7.49
CA GLU A 43 10.03 -3.59 -8.30
C GLU A 43 11.05 -3.58 -9.45
N VAL A 44 10.57 -3.24 -10.64
CA VAL A 44 11.38 -3.13 -11.85
C VAL A 44 12.05 -1.75 -11.88
N ASP A 45 13.11 -1.63 -11.11
CA ASP A 45 14.00 -0.47 -11.16
C ASP A 45 14.99 -0.57 -12.35
N THR A 46 15.87 0.43 -12.49
CA THR A 46 16.90 0.44 -13.52
C THR A 46 17.81 -0.79 -13.46
N ARG A 47 18.14 -1.29 -12.26
CA ARG A 47 19.01 -2.45 -12.07
C ARG A 47 18.32 -3.72 -12.55
N VAL A 48 17.04 -3.91 -12.21
CA VAL A 48 16.22 -5.04 -12.65
C VAL A 48 16.03 -4.99 -14.16
N SER A 49 15.67 -3.83 -14.73
CA SER A 49 15.53 -3.67 -16.19
C SER A 49 16.83 -4.00 -16.93
N ASN A 50 17.99 -3.53 -16.43
CA ASN A 50 19.30 -3.87 -17.00
C ASN A 50 19.64 -5.36 -16.85
N SER A 51 19.31 -5.97 -15.72
CA SER A 51 19.57 -7.40 -15.46
C SER A 51 18.74 -8.29 -16.38
N LEU A 52 17.47 -7.94 -16.60
CA LEU A 52 16.61 -8.59 -17.59
C LEU A 52 17.22 -8.45 -18.98
N PHE A 53 17.60 -7.24 -19.39
CA PHE A 53 18.22 -6.98 -20.69
C PHE A 53 19.49 -7.81 -20.93
N VAL A 54 20.43 -7.82 -19.98
CA VAL A 54 21.65 -8.64 -20.09
C VAL A 54 21.33 -10.11 -20.28
N LYS A 55 20.34 -10.63 -19.54
CA LYS A 55 19.92 -12.02 -19.65
C LYS A 55 19.27 -12.33 -21.00
N MET A 56 18.50 -11.38 -21.55
CA MET A 56 17.94 -11.49 -22.89
C MET A 56 19.04 -11.60 -23.96
N GLU A 57 20.08 -10.77 -23.85
CA GLU A 57 21.23 -10.82 -24.75
C GLU A 57 21.98 -12.16 -24.65
N LEU A 58 22.16 -12.70 -23.44
CA LEU A 58 22.76 -14.03 -23.23
C LEU A 58 21.93 -15.17 -23.85
N ASP A 59 20.61 -15.01 -23.89
CA ASP A 59 19.68 -15.94 -24.54
C ASP A 59 19.51 -15.67 -26.05
N ASN A 60 20.37 -14.83 -26.65
CA ASN A 60 20.32 -14.41 -28.07
C ASN A 60 19.02 -13.68 -28.47
N ILE A 61 18.35 -13.02 -27.53
CA ILE A 61 17.21 -12.15 -27.81
C ILE A 61 17.71 -10.74 -28.09
N CYS A 62 18.06 -10.47 -29.35
CA CYS A 62 18.53 -9.14 -29.79
C CYS A 62 17.43 -8.07 -29.72
N THR A 63 17.41 -7.29 -28.63
CA THR A 63 16.45 -6.21 -28.41
C THR A 63 17.16 -4.90 -28.04
N THR A 64 16.42 -3.87 -27.65
CA THR A 64 16.98 -2.65 -27.04
C THR A 64 16.35 -2.41 -25.69
N GLN A 65 17.05 -1.75 -24.78
CA GLN A 65 16.50 -1.37 -23.46
C GLN A 65 15.16 -0.64 -23.61
N LYS A 66 15.08 0.30 -24.55
CA LYS A 66 13.86 1.04 -24.85
C LYS A 66 12.68 0.13 -25.25
N LYS A 67 12.92 -0.93 -26.02
CA LYS A 67 11.86 -1.90 -26.39
C LYS A 67 11.42 -2.71 -25.19
N LEU A 68 12.36 -3.15 -24.35
CA LEU A 68 12.05 -3.85 -23.10
C LEU A 68 11.21 -2.97 -22.17
N ASP A 69 11.62 -1.72 -21.94
CA ASP A 69 10.87 -0.77 -21.11
C ASP A 69 9.48 -0.47 -21.69
N THR A 70 9.36 -0.39 -23.02
CA THR A 70 8.06 -0.22 -23.70
C THR A 70 7.14 -1.41 -23.42
N VAL A 71 7.67 -2.63 -23.43
CA VAL A 71 6.88 -3.82 -23.12
C VAL A 71 6.46 -3.84 -21.65
N ILE A 72 7.41 -3.62 -20.73
CA ILE A 72 7.12 -3.60 -19.29
C ILE A 72 6.03 -2.58 -18.96
N ARG A 73 6.08 -1.38 -19.59
CA ARG A 73 5.12 -0.28 -19.39
C ARG A 73 3.87 -0.36 -20.26
N SER A 74 3.59 -1.52 -20.86
CA SER A 74 2.40 -1.76 -21.68
C SER A 74 1.43 -2.70 -20.96
N ASN A 75 0.29 -2.99 -21.59
CA ASN A 75 -0.68 -3.98 -21.13
C ASN A 75 -0.13 -5.42 -21.02
N PHE A 76 1.13 -5.65 -21.38
CA PHE A 76 1.84 -6.87 -21.00
C PHE A 76 1.95 -7.02 -19.47
N SER A 77 2.06 -5.90 -18.75
CA SER A 77 1.96 -5.84 -17.29
C SER A 77 0.55 -5.37 -16.92
N PRO A 78 -0.40 -6.29 -16.66
CA PRO A 78 -1.76 -5.92 -16.27
C PRO A 78 -1.76 -5.10 -14.98
N GLU A 79 -2.77 -4.25 -14.82
CA GLU A 79 -3.00 -3.52 -13.57
C GLU A 79 -3.26 -4.48 -12.41
N PHE A 80 -2.67 -4.18 -11.26
CA PHE A 80 -2.77 -4.95 -10.03
C PHE A 80 -2.96 -4.00 -8.85
N ASN A 81 -4.07 -4.14 -8.12
CA ASN A 81 -4.27 -3.46 -6.85
C ASN A 81 -4.03 -4.45 -5.70
N PRO A 82 -2.93 -4.31 -4.93
CA PRO A 82 -2.59 -5.24 -3.84
C PRO A 82 -3.67 -5.31 -2.75
N MET A 83 -4.39 -4.22 -2.51
CA MET A 83 -5.44 -4.18 -1.48
C MET A 83 -6.68 -4.92 -1.96
N GLU A 84 -7.07 -4.71 -3.21
CA GLU A 84 -8.22 -5.38 -3.81
C GLU A 84 -7.99 -6.89 -3.91
N GLU A 85 -6.81 -7.30 -4.37
CA GLU A 85 -6.45 -8.72 -4.48
C GLU A 85 -6.37 -9.41 -3.12
N TYR A 86 -5.84 -8.73 -2.10
CA TYR A 86 -5.91 -9.25 -0.73
C TYR A 86 -7.36 -9.46 -0.29
N LEU A 87 -8.25 -8.47 -0.45
CA LEU A 87 -9.64 -8.57 -0.05
C LEU A 87 -10.40 -9.68 -0.80
N LYS A 88 -10.11 -9.88 -2.09
CA LYS A 88 -10.66 -10.99 -2.90
C LYS A 88 -10.14 -12.36 -2.47
N SER A 89 -8.92 -12.44 -1.95
CA SER A 89 -8.29 -13.69 -1.49
C SER A 89 -8.85 -14.19 -0.15
N LEU A 90 -9.52 -13.33 0.62
CA LEU A 90 -10.04 -13.68 1.93
C LEU A 90 -11.18 -14.71 1.84
N PRO A 91 -11.28 -15.63 2.82
CA PRO A 91 -12.40 -16.56 2.89
C PRO A 91 -13.71 -15.79 3.10
N LYS A 92 -14.81 -16.38 2.62
CA LYS A 92 -16.14 -15.83 2.88
C LYS A 92 -16.39 -15.75 4.39
N TRP A 93 -16.83 -14.60 4.85
CA TRP A 93 -17.19 -14.40 6.25
C TRP A 93 -18.35 -15.32 6.67
N ASP A 94 -18.18 -15.99 7.81
CA ASP A 94 -19.14 -16.93 8.39
C ASP A 94 -20.40 -16.26 8.96
N ARG A 95 -20.40 -14.92 9.05
CA ARG A 95 -21.45 -14.09 9.67
C ARG A 95 -21.71 -14.38 11.15
N LYS A 96 -20.80 -15.09 11.81
CA LYS A 96 -20.90 -15.43 13.24
C LYS A 96 -19.90 -14.61 14.04
N THR A 97 -18.66 -14.55 13.58
CA THR A 97 -17.57 -13.96 14.34
C THR A 97 -17.38 -12.50 13.95
N ASP A 98 -17.44 -11.60 14.92
CA ASP A 98 -17.17 -10.18 14.68
C ASP A 98 -15.68 -9.87 14.89
N TYR A 99 -14.88 -10.19 13.86
CA TYR A 99 -13.43 -10.00 13.89
C TYR A 99 -13.00 -8.54 14.15
N ILE A 100 -13.83 -7.56 13.78
CA ILE A 100 -13.53 -6.14 14.02
C ILE A 100 -13.70 -5.82 15.50
N ALA A 101 -14.76 -6.33 16.14
CA ALA A 101 -14.95 -6.19 17.57
C ALA A 101 -13.81 -6.88 18.35
N GLU A 102 -13.48 -8.12 18.00
CA GLU A 102 -12.37 -8.85 18.66
C GLU A 102 -11.04 -8.09 18.57
N LEU A 103 -10.76 -7.48 17.41
CA LEU A 103 -9.58 -6.65 17.22
C LEU A 103 -9.64 -5.36 18.04
N ALA A 104 -10.80 -4.69 18.10
CA ALA A 104 -10.98 -3.49 18.91
C ALA A 104 -10.73 -3.77 20.40
N HIS A 105 -11.23 -4.90 20.91
CA HIS A 105 -11.03 -5.33 22.31
C HIS A 105 -9.58 -5.69 22.66
N ARG A 106 -8.65 -5.73 21.69
CA ARG A 106 -7.21 -5.83 21.97
C ARG A 106 -6.62 -4.51 22.49
N VAL A 107 -7.34 -3.40 22.37
CA VAL A 107 -6.91 -2.08 22.85
C VAL A 107 -7.57 -1.79 24.19
N THR A 108 -6.78 -1.63 25.24
CA THR A 108 -7.29 -1.23 26.56
C THR A 108 -7.57 0.26 26.57
N VAL A 109 -8.83 0.63 26.76
CA VAL A 109 -9.27 2.04 26.82
C VAL A 109 -9.22 2.54 28.26
N MET A 110 -8.52 3.65 28.49
CA MET A 110 -8.55 4.33 29.78
C MET A 110 -9.83 5.16 29.86
N GLN A 111 -10.76 4.70 30.70
CA GLN A 111 -12.02 5.38 30.99
C GLN A 111 -11.74 6.73 31.66
N THR A 112 -12.03 7.83 30.97
CA THR A 112 -11.91 9.19 31.52
C THR A 112 -13.29 9.83 31.57
N GLY A 113 -13.72 10.25 32.77
CA GLY A 113 -15.00 10.92 32.95
C GLY A 113 -15.13 12.21 32.14
N GLY A 114 -16.33 12.49 31.62
CA GLY A 114 -16.68 13.74 30.92
C GLY A 114 -16.66 13.67 29.39
N TYR A 115 -16.11 12.62 28.80
CA TYR A 115 -16.10 12.39 27.35
C TYR A 115 -16.43 10.93 27.03
N ARG A 116 -16.92 10.65 25.80
CA ARG A 116 -17.23 9.31 25.26
C ARG A 116 -15.97 8.45 25.05
N HIS A 117 -15.27 8.13 26.13
CA HIS A 117 -14.02 7.36 26.14
C HIS A 117 -14.24 6.00 26.80
N THR A 118 -15.36 5.36 26.43
CA THR A 118 -15.66 3.99 26.85
C THR A 118 -15.10 2.95 25.88
N GLU A 119 -14.99 1.71 26.33
CA GLU A 119 -14.62 0.59 25.46
C GLU A 119 -15.65 0.40 24.34
N GLU A 120 -16.95 0.58 24.64
CA GLU A 120 -18.03 0.52 23.65
C GLU A 120 -17.91 1.65 22.61
N ASP A 121 -17.66 2.89 23.05
CA ASP A 121 -17.46 4.03 22.16
C ASP A 121 -16.24 3.82 21.24
N PHE A 122 -15.14 3.31 21.79
CA PHE A 122 -13.94 2.99 21.03
C PHE A 122 -14.22 1.90 20.00
N ALA A 123 -14.86 0.79 20.37
CA ALA A 123 -15.16 -0.29 19.45
C ALA A 123 -16.07 0.18 18.30
N TYR A 124 -17.04 1.05 18.60
CA TYR A 124 -17.87 1.68 17.58
C TYR A 124 -17.06 2.57 16.62
N ALA A 125 -16.24 3.47 17.16
CA ALA A 125 -15.42 4.38 16.35
C ALA A 125 -14.39 3.63 15.52
N PHE A 126 -13.70 2.65 16.11
CA PHE A 126 -12.72 1.79 15.46
C PHE A 126 -13.35 1.04 14.28
N ARG A 127 -14.55 0.45 14.47
CA ARG A 127 -15.27 -0.21 13.36
C ARG A 127 -15.57 0.75 12.22
N LYS A 128 -16.10 1.93 12.51
CA LYS A 128 -16.43 2.93 11.48
C LYS A 128 -15.18 3.36 10.72
N TRP A 129 -14.09 3.63 11.43
CA TRP A 129 -12.82 4.01 10.85
C TRP A 129 -12.23 2.88 9.98
N LEU A 130 -12.17 1.65 10.49
CA LEU A 130 -11.59 0.51 9.78
C LEU A 130 -12.39 0.18 8.51
N VAL A 131 -13.72 0.16 8.59
CA VAL A 131 -14.59 -0.08 7.42
C VAL A 131 -14.40 1.04 6.40
N ASN A 132 -14.37 2.30 6.82
CA ASN A 132 -14.16 3.42 5.91
C ASN A 132 -12.79 3.33 5.20
N MET A 133 -11.74 2.98 5.94
CA MET A 133 -10.40 2.77 5.40
C MET A 133 -10.39 1.68 4.32
N VAL A 134 -10.97 0.51 4.61
CA VAL A 134 -11.04 -0.61 3.66
C VAL A 134 -11.86 -0.25 2.41
N VAL A 135 -12.96 0.50 2.56
CA VAL A 135 -13.74 0.99 1.42
C VAL A 135 -12.89 1.90 0.53
N CYS A 136 -12.09 2.79 1.10
CA CYS A 136 -11.24 3.71 0.34
C CYS A 136 -10.10 3.01 -0.41
N TRP A 137 -9.66 1.83 0.02
CA TRP A 137 -8.65 1.05 -0.70
C TRP A 137 -9.14 0.54 -2.07
N VAL A 138 -10.44 0.31 -2.21
CA VAL A 138 -11.05 -0.29 -3.41
C VAL A 138 -11.98 0.67 -4.16
N ARG A 139 -12.24 1.86 -3.59
CA ARG A 139 -13.09 2.89 -4.18
C ARG A 139 -12.31 4.19 -4.38
N PRO A 140 -11.69 4.39 -5.56
CA PRO A 140 -10.95 5.60 -5.86
C PRO A 140 -11.83 6.86 -5.90
N ASP A 141 -13.15 6.70 -6.01
CA ASP A 141 -14.13 7.79 -5.96
C ASP A 141 -14.43 8.29 -4.53
N VAL A 142 -13.96 7.58 -3.50
CA VAL A 142 -14.22 7.89 -2.10
C VAL A 142 -12.94 8.42 -1.43
N THR A 143 -13.05 9.56 -0.76
CA THR A 143 -11.94 10.13 0.02
C THR A 143 -12.11 9.80 1.51
N ASN A 144 -11.08 9.20 2.13
CA ASN A 144 -11.07 8.95 3.56
C ASN A 144 -10.81 10.25 4.32
N GLN A 145 -11.85 10.85 4.90
CA GLN A 145 -11.73 12.02 5.76
C GLN A 145 -11.69 11.67 7.26
N SER A 146 -11.62 10.38 7.60
CA SER A 146 -11.63 9.90 8.99
C SER A 146 -10.21 9.62 9.48
N ILE A 147 -9.90 10.15 10.66
CA ILE A 147 -8.61 9.95 11.34
C ILE A 147 -8.89 9.31 12.69
N MET A 148 -8.19 8.22 13.00
CA MET A 148 -8.22 7.61 14.32
C MET A 148 -6.99 8.05 15.11
N VAL A 149 -7.19 8.56 16.33
CA VAL A 149 -6.12 9.11 17.17
C VAL A 149 -5.99 8.30 18.44
N PHE A 150 -4.81 7.72 18.68
CA PHE A 150 -4.50 7.00 19.92
C PHE A 150 -3.67 7.89 20.85
N VAL A 151 -4.26 8.27 21.98
CA VAL A 151 -3.58 9.05 23.03
C VAL A 151 -3.22 8.13 24.19
N GLY A 152 -1.96 8.14 24.59
CA GLY A 152 -1.45 7.30 25.67
C GLY A 152 0.06 7.45 25.82
N LYS A 153 0.63 6.81 26.85
CA LYS A 153 2.08 6.84 27.12
C LYS A 153 2.90 6.41 25.89
N GLY A 154 4.13 6.92 25.79
CA GLY A 154 5.10 6.44 24.79
C GLY A 154 5.48 4.99 25.08
N GLY A 155 5.86 4.23 24.04
CA GLY A 155 6.35 2.86 24.20
C GLY A 155 5.28 1.78 24.45
N ILE A 156 3.98 2.10 24.34
CA ILE A 156 2.88 1.13 24.54
C ILE A 156 2.39 0.49 23.22
N PHE A 157 3.26 0.39 22.22
CA PHE A 157 3.01 -0.31 20.95
C PHE A 157 1.89 0.29 20.05
N LYS A 158 1.56 1.58 20.16
CA LYS A 158 0.54 2.24 19.32
C LYS A 158 0.85 2.14 17.82
N THR A 159 2.06 2.55 17.42
CA THR A 159 2.50 2.48 16.02
C THR A 159 2.57 1.04 15.54
N THR A 160 3.06 0.13 16.38
CA THR A 160 3.11 -1.31 16.11
C THR A 160 1.72 -1.90 15.87
N PHE A 161 0.72 -1.49 16.65
CA PHE A 161 -0.67 -1.90 16.46
C PHE A 161 -1.17 -1.53 15.07
N PHE A 162 -0.97 -0.28 14.62
CA PHE A 162 -1.39 0.16 13.29
C PHE A 162 -0.63 -0.54 12.15
N ASP A 163 0.68 -0.76 12.29
CA ASP A 163 1.47 -1.55 11.33
C ASP A 163 0.93 -2.99 11.21
N HIS A 164 0.56 -3.60 12.34
CA HIS A 164 0.06 -4.97 12.40
C HIS A 164 -1.41 -5.11 12.00
N LEU A 165 -2.13 -4.02 11.72
CA LEU A 165 -3.43 -4.09 11.04
C LEU A 165 -3.28 -4.63 9.61
N LEU A 166 -2.12 -4.41 8.99
CA LEU A 166 -1.81 -4.98 7.68
C LEU A 166 -1.17 -6.37 7.86
N PRO A 167 -1.62 -7.38 7.08
CA PRO A 167 -0.96 -8.67 7.04
C PRO A 167 0.50 -8.51 6.55
N PRO A 168 1.42 -9.45 6.88
CA PRO A 168 2.85 -9.29 6.62
C PRO A 168 3.21 -8.85 5.19
N HIS A 169 2.53 -9.38 4.17
CA HIS A 169 2.78 -9.06 2.76
C HIS A 169 2.30 -7.66 2.35
N LEU A 170 1.41 -7.03 3.11
CA LEU A 170 0.92 -5.66 2.88
C LEU A 170 1.63 -4.61 3.75
N ARG A 171 2.47 -4.99 4.71
CA ARG A 171 3.15 -4.03 5.60
C ARG A 171 4.02 -3.02 4.87
N LYS A 172 4.49 -3.31 3.64
CA LYS A 172 5.17 -2.33 2.78
C LYS A 172 4.31 -1.10 2.43
N TYR A 173 2.99 -1.20 2.56
CA TYR A 173 2.02 -0.12 2.35
C TYR A 173 1.60 0.57 3.66
N PHE A 174 2.23 0.25 4.79
CA PHE A 174 2.20 1.08 5.98
C PHE A 174 3.29 2.15 5.86
N ALA A 175 2.98 3.37 6.30
CA ALA A 175 3.98 4.40 6.49
C ALA A 175 3.85 5.01 7.88
N ASN A 176 5.00 5.29 8.49
CA ASN A 176 5.09 6.05 9.72
C ASN A 176 5.74 7.40 9.42
N ASP A 177 4.97 8.47 9.47
CA ASP A 177 5.44 9.83 9.27
C ASP A 177 5.63 10.52 10.61
N SER A 178 6.86 10.91 10.91
CA SER A 178 7.23 11.69 12.08
C SER A 178 7.80 13.06 11.70
N THR A 179 7.71 13.45 10.43
CA THR A 179 8.34 14.69 9.94
C THR A 179 7.59 15.94 10.40
N GLY A 180 6.26 15.84 10.55
CA GLY A 180 5.41 16.96 10.89
C GLY A 180 5.34 18.04 9.81
N ASP A 181 5.84 17.80 8.59
CA ASP A 181 5.77 18.73 7.46
C ASP A 181 4.73 18.27 6.42
N TYR A 182 3.48 18.68 6.67
CA TYR A 182 2.36 18.34 5.79
C TYR A 182 2.27 19.23 4.55
N LYS A 183 3.26 20.09 4.28
CA LYS A 183 3.34 20.84 3.02
C LYS A 183 4.19 20.12 1.99
N ASN A 184 4.97 19.12 2.40
CA ASN A 184 5.85 18.38 1.52
C ASN A 184 5.05 17.56 0.49
N LYS A 185 5.52 17.54 -0.76
CA LYS A 185 5.00 16.67 -1.82
C LYS A 185 5.16 15.19 -1.46
N ASP A 186 6.19 14.85 -0.69
CA ASP A 186 6.41 13.47 -0.23
C ASP A 186 5.26 12.98 0.67
N PHE A 187 4.70 13.88 1.50
CA PHE A 187 3.53 13.57 2.33
C PHE A 187 2.31 13.22 1.47
N LEU A 188 2.07 14.01 0.42
CA LEU A 188 1.00 13.75 -0.53
C LEU A 188 1.21 12.42 -1.26
N GLN A 189 2.42 12.15 -1.75
CA GLN A 189 2.75 10.89 -2.40
C GLN A 189 2.55 9.69 -1.46
N MET A 190 2.90 9.84 -0.18
CA MET A 190 2.68 8.82 0.84
C MET A 190 1.19 8.56 1.05
N CYS A 191 0.35 9.60 1.13
CA CYS A 191 -1.10 9.44 1.23
C CYS A 191 -1.73 8.74 0.01
N ALA A 192 -1.18 8.89 -1.19
CA ALA A 192 -1.68 8.21 -2.39
C ALA A 192 -1.16 6.79 -2.58
N SER A 193 0.01 6.46 -2.03
CA SER A 193 0.70 5.19 -2.31
C SER A 193 0.73 4.21 -1.14
N LYS A 194 0.08 4.54 -0.03
CA LYS A 194 0.03 3.75 1.20
C LYS A 194 -1.41 3.44 1.59
N ALA A 195 -1.61 2.26 2.18
CA ALA A 195 -2.89 1.86 2.72
C ALA A 195 -3.19 2.54 4.06
N ILE A 196 -2.14 2.72 4.87
CA ILE A 196 -2.23 3.35 6.19
C ILE A 196 -1.03 4.28 6.34
N VAL A 197 -1.32 5.54 6.67
CA VAL A 197 -0.32 6.53 7.06
C VAL A 197 -0.53 6.82 8.54
N CYS A 198 0.39 6.36 9.37
CA CYS A 198 0.46 6.67 10.78
C CYS A 198 1.25 7.96 10.96
N LEU A 199 0.66 8.93 11.66
CA LEU A 199 1.29 10.21 11.95
C LEU A 199 1.77 10.16 13.40
N ASP A 200 3.07 9.98 13.59
CA ASP A 200 3.67 10.10 14.92
C ASP A 200 3.75 11.59 15.29
N GLU A 201 3.59 11.92 16.57
CA GLU A 201 3.62 13.31 17.06
C GLU A 201 2.55 14.27 16.46
N PHE A 202 1.28 13.91 16.62
CA PHE A 202 0.13 14.74 16.22
C PHE A 202 0.12 16.18 16.82
N SER A 203 0.95 16.46 17.84
CA SER A 203 1.14 17.78 18.44
C SER A 203 1.61 18.88 17.49
N CYS A 204 2.22 18.51 16.35
CA CYS A 204 2.75 19.44 15.34
C CYS A 204 1.68 20.05 14.42
N LEU A 205 0.41 19.62 14.53
CA LEU A 205 -0.72 20.14 13.75
C LEU A 205 -1.27 21.44 14.34
N ARG A 206 -0.59 22.56 14.09
CA ARG A 206 -1.05 23.91 14.48
C ARG A 206 -0.91 24.92 13.34
N GLY A 207 -1.73 25.96 13.37
CA GLY A 207 -1.70 27.07 12.41
C GLY A 207 -1.75 26.61 10.95
N LYS A 208 -0.89 27.19 10.10
CA LYS A 208 -0.82 26.87 8.67
C LYS A 208 -0.55 25.39 8.36
N ASN A 209 0.04 24.64 9.29
CA ASN A 209 0.29 23.21 9.13
C ASN A 209 -1.01 22.41 9.21
N LEU A 210 -1.93 22.81 10.11
CA LEU A 210 -3.27 22.23 10.22
C LEU A 210 -4.11 22.49 8.96
N ASP A 211 -4.03 23.70 8.40
CA ASP A 211 -4.77 24.04 7.18
C ASP A 211 -4.27 23.21 5.98
N SER A 212 -2.94 23.05 5.88
CA SER A 212 -2.32 22.22 4.84
C SER A 212 -2.72 20.74 4.98
N PHE A 213 -2.70 20.22 6.20
CA PHE A 213 -3.12 18.87 6.53
C PHE A 213 -4.59 18.61 6.16
N LYS A 214 -5.51 19.48 6.58
CA LYS A 214 -6.94 19.40 6.23
C LYS A 214 -7.15 19.44 4.71
N SER A 215 -6.43 20.32 4.02
CA SER A 215 -6.46 20.38 2.56
C SER A 215 -6.01 19.06 1.95
N ASN A 216 -4.91 18.49 2.41
CA ASN A 216 -4.36 17.26 1.85
C ASN A 216 -5.28 16.04 2.06
N ILE A 217 -5.93 15.91 3.22
CA ILE A 217 -6.86 14.80 3.49
C ILE A 217 -8.13 14.89 2.65
N THR A 218 -8.52 16.09 2.22
CA THR A 218 -9.75 16.30 1.45
C THR A 218 -9.52 16.34 -0.06
N LYS A 219 -8.26 16.32 -0.52
CA LYS A 219 -7.92 16.28 -1.95
C LYS A 219 -8.30 14.94 -2.56
N ARG A 220 -8.97 15.00 -3.71
CA ARG A 220 -9.33 13.81 -4.52
C ARG A 220 -8.20 13.37 -5.45
N ASN A 221 -7.47 14.33 -6.00
CA ASN A 221 -6.39 14.07 -6.96
C ASN A 221 -5.11 14.78 -6.51
N ILE A 222 -3.98 14.13 -6.78
CA ILE A 222 -2.65 14.72 -6.64
C ILE A 222 -2.16 15.04 -8.05
N SER A 223 -1.96 16.33 -8.32
CA SER A 223 -1.48 16.87 -9.60
C SER A 223 0.03 17.05 -9.60
#